data_AF-A0A5P6VRD8-F1
#
_entry.id   AF-A0A5P6VRD8-F1
#
_cell.length_a   1.000
_cell.length_b   1.000
_cell.length_c   1.000
_cell.angle_alpha   90.00
_cell.angle_beta   90.00
_cell.angle_gamma   90.00
#
_symmetry.space_group_name_H-M   'P 1'
#
loop_
_entity.id
_entity.type
_entity.pdbx_description
1 polymer ?
#
loop_
_entity_poly.entity_id
_entity_poly.type
_entity_poly.pdbx_seq_one_letter_code
_entity_poly.pdbx_strand_id
1 'polypeptide(L)'
;MDYERFKEGFQDALKAELAVRGADVELTARRVDKMNESYDAITVRPTDSSIGVNISVEKAFAAYENGTPIPEIAEHFADAVEKGFRESPQVDLESLSDYEQMKSKLSMEVVSAEKNAELLESVPHERMEDMAVVYRFVLDQTDSGNGTILVTNQLLDQYGITKEQLRADAMENAPEIRPSEIRGMSEVMSELAPGMIPEVAPEDEQMFVATVPDKIHGAGVIAYPNFMEDAAEKMGGDFFVLPSSIHEVLLVKDNGQMTAKELENMVKEVNATQVEPADQLTDHVYHYDSQNHIFELADKYEERQREAEHEAVDKDSVLGDLKEKKQEIAKKDPAKDAATKAATKKHETSL
;
A
#
# COMPACT_ATOMS: atom_id res chain seq x y z
N MET A 1 -9.50 37.27 -9.30
CA MET A 1 -10.57 36.63 -10.08
C MET A 1 -11.02 35.41 -9.28
N ASP A 2 -12.30 35.01 -9.29
CA ASP A 2 -12.71 33.76 -8.65
C ASP A 2 -12.28 32.54 -9.49
N TYR A 3 -12.29 31.35 -8.89
CA TYR A 3 -11.76 30.13 -9.50
C TYR A 3 -12.47 29.74 -10.80
N GLU A 4 -13.80 29.80 -10.84
CA GLU A 4 -14.56 29.42 -12.04
C GLU A 4 -14.32 30.39 -13.20
N ARG A 5 -14.28 31.70 -12.94
CA ARG A 5 -13.92 32.69 -13.97
C ARG A 5 -12.48 32.55 -14.42
N PHE A 6 -11.57 32.20 -13.51
CA PHE A 6 -10.20 31.91 -13.87
C PHE A 6 -10.12 30.69 -14.79
N LYS A 7 -10.81 29.59 -14.46
CA LYS A 7 -10.83 28.36 -15.26
C LYS A 7 -11.28 28.64 -16.69
N GLU A 8 -12.38 29.38 -16.87
CA GLU A 8 -12.86 29.79 -18.19
C GLU A 8 -11.83 30.65 -18.93
N GLY A 9 -11.31 31.70 -18.28
CA GLY A 9 -10.33 32.60 -18.90
C GLY A 9 -8.99 31.93 -19.22
N PHE A 10 -8.55 30.99 -18.40
CA PHE A 10 -7.36 30.19 -18.61
C PHE A 10 -7.55 29.21 -19.77
N GLN A 11 -8.69 28.53 -19.85
CA GLN A 11 -9.00 27.64 -20.98
C GLN A 11 -9.00 28.41 -22.32
N ASP A 12 -9.60 29.61 -22.36
CA ASP A 12 -9.62 30.45 -23.55
C ASP A 12 -8.21 30.94 -23.93
N ALA A 13 -7.42 31.39 -22.94
CA ALA A 13 -6.04 31.83 -23.17
C ALA A 13 -5.16 30.69 -23.69
N LEU A 14 -5.25 29.51 -23.07
CA LEU A 14 -4.52 28.31 -23.50
C LEU A 14 -4.91 27.88 -24.91
N LYS A 15 -6.22 27.90 -25.23
CA LYS A 15 -6.70 27.60 -26.58
C LYS A 15 -6.15 28.58 -27.61
N ALA A 16 -6.15 29.88 -27.29
CA ALA A 16 -5.63 30.91 -28.18
C ALA A 16 -4.12 30.74 -28.40
N GLU A 17 -3.37 30.44 -27.34
CA GLU A 17 -1.92 30.22 -27.40
C GLU A 17 -1.58 29.00 -28.27
N LEU A 18 -2.24 27.86 -28.04
CA LEU A 18 -2.05 26.66 -28.86
C LEU A 18 -2.43 26.88 -30.34
N ALA A 19 -3.48 27.67 -30.60
CA ALA A 19 -3.86 28.04 -31.96
C ALA A 19 -2.81 28.94 -32.65
N VAL A 20 -2.18 29.87 -31.92
CA VAL A 20 -1.07 30.70 -32.45
C VAL A 20 0.12 29.82 -32.83
N ARG A 21 0.36 28.74 -32.08
CA ARG A 21 1.41 27.74 -32.36
C ARG A 21 1.05 26.76 -33.47
N GLY A 22 -0.18 26.82 -33.98
CA GLY A 22 -0.66 25.99 -35.09
C GLY A 22 -1.09 24.58 -34.69
N ALA A 23 -1.37 24.34 -33.40
CA ALA A 23 -1.88 23.05 -32.93
C ALA A 23 -3.39 22.91 -33.21
N ASP A 24 -3.80 21.80 -33.83
CA ASP A 24 -5.22 21.45 -33.99
C ASP A 24 -5.66 20.55 -32.83
N VAL A 25 -6.31 21.15 -31.84
CA VAL A 25 -6.62 20.51 -30.55
C VAL A 25 -8.02 20.83 -30.06
N GLU A 26 -8.59 19.88 -29.33
CA GLU A 26 -9.79 20.04 -28.53
C GLU A 26 -9.42 20.20 -27.06
N LEU A 27 -10.03 21.18 -26.40
CA LEU A 27 -9.88 21.40 -24.96
C LEU A 27 -11.20 21.07 -24.27
N THR A 28 -11.14 20.20 -23.26
CA THR A 28 -12.29 19.83 -22.42
C THR A 28 -11.94 20.03 -20.96
N ALA A 29 -12.70 20.87 -20.26
CA ALA A 29 -12.63 20.95 -18.81
C ALA A 29 -13.41 19.79 -18.20
N ARG A 30 -12.78 19.04 -17.29
CA ARG A 30 -13.41 17.94 -16.56
C ARG A 30 -12.70 17.72 -15.23
N ARG A 31 -13.42 17.13 -14.28
CA ARG A 31 -12.77 16.53 -13.12
C ARG A 31 -12.09 15.23 -13.54
N VAL A 32 -10.85 15.05 -13.14
CA VAL A 32 -10.07 13.84 -13.35
C VAL A 32 -9.91 13.16 -12.00
N ASP A 33 -10.43 11.95 -11.91
CA ASP A 33 -10.22 11.08 -10.76
C ASP A 33 -9.09 10.11 -11.09
N LYS A 34 -8.00 10.22 -10.35
CA LYS A 34 -6.84 9.33 -10.40
C LYS A 34 -6.72 8.67 -9.03
N MET A 35 -6.08 7.50 -9.00
CA MET A 35 -5.68 6.87 -7.74
C MET A 35 -4.94 7.89 -6.86
N ASN A 36 -5.38 8.04 -5.61
CA ASN A 36 -4.88 8.98 -4.60
C ASN A 36 -5.04 10.48 -4.88
N GLU A 37 -5.59 10.90 -6.02
CA GLU A 37 -5.71 12.33 -6.37
C GLU A 37 -6.91 12.59 -7.28
N SER A 38 -7.75 13.56 -6.92
CA SER A 38 -8.79 14.10 -7.79
C SER A 38 -8.60 15.59 -7.98
N TYR A 39 -8.63 16.06 -9.22
CA TYR A 39 -8.41 17.46 -9.57
C TYR A 39 -9.20 17.88 -10.80
N ASP A 40 -9.49 19.17 -10.91
CA ASP A 40 -10.05 19.79 -12.11
C ASP A 40 -8.94 19.94 -13.15
N ALA A 41 -9.18 19.37 -14.32
CA ALA A 41 -8.25 19.42 -15.43
C ALA A 41 -8.85 20.08 -16.66
N ILE A 42 -7.99 20.71 -17.44
CA ILE A 42 -8.24 20.95 -18.86
C ILE A 42 -7.48 19.87 -19.62
N THR A 43 -8.22 18.95 -20.25
CA THR A 43 -7.65 17.95 -21.14
C THR A 43 -7.47 18.55 -22.53
N VAL A 44 -6.24 18.62 -23.00
CA VAL A 44 -5.87 19.03 -24.36
C VAL A 44 -5.62 17.78 -25.20
N ARG A 45 -6.40 17.60 -26.26
CA ARG A 45 -6.31 16.41 -27.12
C ARG A 45 -6.17 16.82 -28.59
N PRO A 46 -5.19 16.30 -29.34
CA PRO A 46 -5.14 16.46 -30.78
C PRO A 46 -6.39 15.87 -31.45
N THR A 47 -6.93 16.53 -32.47
CA THR A 47 -8.17 16.11 -33.15
C THR A 47 -8.09 14.73 -33.80
N ASP A 48 -6.88 14.27 -34.13
CA ASP A 48 -6.58 12.97 -34.74
C ASP A 48 -6.10 11.90 -33.75
N SER A 49 -6.09 12.20 -32.44
CA SER A 49 -5.54 11.31 -31.42
C SER A 49 -6.56 10.98 -30.31
N SER A 50 -6.52 9.74 -29.83
CA SER A 50 -7.25 9.32 -28.61
C SER A 50 -6.50 9.69 -27.32
N ILE A 51 -5.26 10.16 -27.42
CA ILE A 51 -4.38 10.48 -26.28
C ILE A 51 -4.32 11.99 -26.10
N GLY A 52 -4.48 12.45 -24.86
CA GLY A 52 -4.44 13.88 -24.51
C GLY A 52 -3.61 14.14 -23.27
N VAL A 53 -3.23 15.40 -23.09
CA VAL A 53 -2.50 15.90 -21.93
C VAL A 53 -3.48 16.56 -20.97
N ASN A 54 -3.45 16.17 -19.68
CA ASN A 54 -4.24 16.81 -18.64
C ASN A 54 -3.43 17.93 -17.97
N ILE A 55 -4.01 19.11 -17.88
CA ILE A 55 -3.44 20.26 -17.17
C ILE A 55 -4.26 20.51 -15.92
N SER A 56 -3.63 20.50 -14.74
CA SER A 56 -4.32 20.86 -13.48
C SER A 56 -4.65 22.35 -13.46
N VAL A 57 -5.95 22.64 -13.27
CA VAL A 57 -6.47 24.00 -13.17
C VAL A 57 -6.06 24.61 -11.82
N GLU A 58 -5.94 23.81 -10.76
CA GLU A 58 -5.51 24.25 -9.44
C GLU A 58 -4.06 24.74 -9.45
N LYS A 59 -3.16 24.03 -10.13
CA LYS A 59 -1.75 24.48 -10.29
C LYS A 59 -1.69 25.80 -11.06
N ALA A 60 -2.49 25.93 -12.12
CA ALA A 60 -2.61 27.18 -12.86
C ALA A 60 -3.19 28.30 -11.98
N PHE A 61 -4.21 28.02 -11.18
CA PHE A 61 -4.85 29.00 -10.30
C PHE A 61 -3.90 29.46 -9.18
N ALA A 62 -3.14 28.54 -8.58
CA ALA A 62 -2.14 28.87 -7.57
C ALA A 62 -1.05 29.80 -8.13
N ALA A 63 -0.60 29.58 -9.37
CA ALA A 63 0.33 30.49 -10.04
C ALA A 63 -0.28 31.90 -10.22
N TYR A 64 -1.58 31.96 -10.56
CA TYR A 64 -2.30 33.22 -10.67
C TYR A 64 -2.45 33.95 -9.33
N GLU A 65 -2.75 33.23 -8.25
CA GLU A 65 -2.81 33.79 -6.90
C GLU A 65 -1.45 34.32 -6.42
N ASN A 66 -0.37 33.72 -6.89
CA ASN A 66 1.00 34.19 -6.68
C ASN A 66 1.41 35.38 -7.58
N GLY A 67 0.49 35.89 -8.41
CA GLY A 67 0.66 37.11 -9.19
C GLY A 67 1.07 36.90 -10.64
N THR A 68 1.18 35.66 -11.13
CA THR A 68 1.48 35.39 -12.54
C THR A 68 0.23 35.69 -13.41
N PRO A 69 0.34 36.51 -14.47
CA PRO A 69 -0.78 36.76 -15.36
C PRO A 69 -1.24 35.52 -16.15
N ILE A 70 -2.54 35.42 -16.42
CA ILE A 70 -3.14 34.30 -17.20
C ILE A 70 -2.41 34.00 -18.52
N PRO A 71 -2.02 35.00 -19.35
CA PRO A 71 -1.31 34.73 -20.60
C PRO A 71 0.04 34.02 -20.40
N GLU A 72 0.80 34.40 -19.37
CA GLU A 72 2.09 33.76 -19.06
C GLU A 72 1.89 32.33 -18.54
N ILE A 73 0.82 32.10 -17.76
CA ILE A 73 0.45 30.75 -17.31
C ILE A 73 0.05 29.89 -18.52
N ALA A 74 -0.73 30.43 -19.45
CA ALA A 74 -1.14 29.74 -20.67
C ALA A 74 0.05 29.38 -21.57
N GLU A 75 1.02 30.28 -21.73
CA GLU A 75 2.26 30.03 -22.46
C GLU A 75 3.06 28.88 -21.83
N HIS A 76 3.24 28.91 -20.50
CA HIS A 76 3.94 27.87 -19.77
C HIS A 76 3.28 26.48 -19.93
N PHE A 77 1.95 26.41 -19.83
CA PHE A 77 1.25 25.15 -20.00
C PHE A 77 1.15 24.71 -21.47
N ALA A 78 1.15 25.64 -22.43
CA ALA A 78 1.24 25.29 -23.85
C ALA A 78 2.59 24.63 -24.17
N ASP A 79 3.70 25.11 -23.60
CA ASP A 79 5.01 24.46 -23.71
C ASP A 79 4.96 23.02 -23.17
N ALA A 80 4.32 22.83 -22.01
CA ALA A 80 4.16 21.52 -21.39
C ALA A 80 3.31 20.56 -22.24
N VAL A 81 2.25 21.08 -22.89
CA VAL A 81 1.42 20.31 -23.83
C VAL A 81 2.21 19.88 -25.06
N GLU A 82 2.94 20.79 -25.70
CA GLU A 82 3.73 20.47 -26.89
C GLU A 82 4.83 19.45 -26.57
N LYS A 83 5.47 19.61 -25.41
CA LYS A 83 6.41 18.62 -24.88
C LYS A 83 5.71 17.27 -24.69
N GLY A 84 4.55 17.27 -24.02
CA GLY A 84 3.75 16.07 -23.77
C GLY A 84 3.31 15.35 -25.05
N PHE A 85 3.00 16.08 -26.13
CA PHE A 85 2.69 15.47 -27.43
C PHE A 85 3.93 14.91 -28.13
N ARG A 86 5.07 15.60 -28.05
CA ARG A 86 6.33 15.15 -28.67
C ARG A 86 6.89 13.91 -27.99
N GLU A 87 6.76 13.87 -26.67
CA GLU A 87 7.26 12.79 -25.82
C GLU A 87 6.19 11.71 -25.56
N SER A 88 4.97 11.90 -26.08
CA SER A 88 3.91 10.92 -25.92
C SER A 88 4.37 9.59 -26.51
N PRO A 89 4.30 8.48 -25.75
CA PRO A 89 4.62 7.18 -26.32
C PRO A 89 3.75 6.94 -27.55
N GLN A 90 4.35 6.40 -28.61
CA GLN A 90 3.56 5.81 -29.68
C GLN A 90 2.93 4.54 -29.14
N VAL A 91 1.78 4.72 -28.47
CA VAL A 91 1.02 3.63 -27.91
C VAL A 91 0.38 2.87 -29.07
N ASP A 92 0.85 1.67 -29.31
CA ASP A 92 0.19 0.75 -30.22
C ASP A 92 -1.16 0.33 -29.61
N LEU A 93 -2.23 0.97 -30.07
CA LEU A 93 -3.59 0.71 -29.61
C LEU A 93 -4.03 -0.74 -29.88
N GLU A 94 -3.45 -1.41 -30.89
CA GLU A 94 -3.74 -2.82 -31.15
C GLU A 94 -3.13 -3.68 -30.04
N SER A 95 -1.88 -3.40 -29.63
CA SER A 95 -1.23 -4.09 -28.50
C SER A 95 -2.00 -3.91 -27.18
N LEU A 96 -2.56 -2.71 -26.94
CA LEU A 96 -3.39 -2.45 -25.75
C LEU A 96 -4.72 -3.19 -25.76
N SER A 97 -5.18 -3.69 -26.91
CA SER A 97 -6.44 -4.44 -26.99
C SER A 97 -6.26 -5.95 -26.76
N ASP A 98 -5.02 -6.43 -26.76
CA ASP A 98 -4.68 -7.85 -26.57
C ASP A 98 -4.21 -8.14 -25.15
N TYR A 99 -5.09 -8.76 -24.36
CA TYR A 99 -4.78 -9.12 -22.99
C TYR A 99 -3.59 -10.07 -22.84
N GLU A 100 -3.39 -11.01 -23.78
CA GLU A 100 -2.31 -11.98 -23.69
C GLU A 100 -0.93 -11.33 -23.80
N GLN A 101 -0.84 -10.20 -24.49
CA GLN A 101 0.36 -9.35 -24.52
C GLN A 101 0.43 -8.44 -23.30
N MET A 102 -0.70 -7.90 -22.85
CA MET A 102 -0.74 -6.95 -21.74
C MET A 102 -0.51 -7.61 -20.37
N LYS A 103 -0.83 -8.89 -20.18
CA LYS A 103 -0.60 -9.58 -18.90
C LYS A 103 0.89 -9.71 -18.55
N SER A 104 1.79 -9.76 -19.54
CA SER A 104 3.24 -9.71 -19.30
C SER A 104 3.76 -8.30 -18.98
N LYS A 105 2.86 -7.33 -18.79
CA LYS A 105 3.12 -5.97 -18.32
C LYS A 105 2.40 -5.66 -17.01
N LEU A 106 1.75 -6.67 -16.42
CA LEU A 106 0.90 -6.50 -15.25
C LEU A 106 1.75 -6.34 -13.98
N SER A 107 1.41 -5.34 -13.19
CA SER A 107 2.04 -5.03 -11.91
C SER A 107 0.97 -4.77 -10.86
N MET A 108 1.34 -4.96 -9.59
CA MET A 108 0.49 -4.72 -8.44
C MET A 108 0.90 -3.42 -7.75
N GLU A 109 -0.09 -2.64 -7.33
CA GLU A 109 0.05 -1.42 -6.55
C GLU A 109 -0.81 -1.58 -5.29
N VAL A 110 -0.34 -1.06 -4.16
CA VAL A 110 -1.12 -1.01 -2.93
C VAL A 110 -1.49 0.43 -2.62
N VAL A 111 -2.75 0.66 -2.27
CA VAL A 111 -3.34 1.98 -2.03
C VAL A 111 -4.18 1.96 -0.75
N SER A 112 -4.41 3.13 -0.15
CA SER A 112 -5.38 3.23 0.96
C SER A 112 -6.79 2.87 0.46
N ALA A 113 -7.44 1.92 1.12
CA ALA A 113 -8.81 1.54 0.78
C ALA A 113 -9.80 2.66 1.10
N GLU A 114 -9.57 3.39 2.20
CA GLU A 114 -10.44 4.49 2.62
C GLU A 114 -10.32 5.69 1.66
N LYS A 115 -9.10 6.16 1.38
CA LYS A 115 -8.88 7.33 0.51
C LYS A 115 -9.39 7.10 -0.91
N ASN A 116 -9.44 5.84 -1.36
CA ASN A 116 -9.82 5.48 -2.72
C ASN A 116 -11.18 4.77 -2.82
N ALA A 117 -12.01 4.81 -1.76
CA ALA A 117 -13.24 4.03 -1.69
C ALA A 117 -14.16 4.20 -2.92
N GLU A 118 -14.33 5.43 -3.39
CA GLU A 118 -15.15 5.74 -4.58
C GLU A 118 -14.55 5.15 -5.86
N LEU A 119 -13.24 5.33 -6.10
CA LEU A 119 -12.59 4.82 -7.31
C LEU A 119 -12.57 3.28 -7.33
N LEU A 120 -12.40 2.65 -6.16
CA LEU A 120 -12.37 1.20 -5.99
C LEU A 120 -13.69 0.52 -6.36
N GLU A 121 -14.82 1.23 -6.41
CA GLU A 121 -16.08 0.68 -6.95
C GLU A 121 -15.95 0.30 -8.43
N SER A 122 -15.10 1.02 -9.17
CA SER A 122 -14.88 0.85 -10.61
C SER A 122 -13.60 0.08 -10.98
N VAL A 123 -12.79 -0.29 -9.98
CA VAL A 123 -11.47 -0.91 -10.15
C VAL A 123 -11.45 -2.31 -9.52
N PRO A 124 -10.96 -3.35 -10.22
CA PRO A 124 -10.73 -4.66 -9.61
C PRO A 124 -9.66 -4.54 -8.52
N HIS A 125 -9.97 -5.02 -7.34
CA HIS A 125 -9.09 -4.90 -6.19
C HIS A 125 -9.26 -6.05 -5.19
N GLU A 126 -8.25 -6.24 -4.36
CA GLU A 126 -8.28 -7.14 -3.20
C GLU A 126 -8.06 -6.34 -1.92
N ARG A 127 -8.82 -6.66 -0.87
CA ARG A 127 -8.61 -6.02 0.44
C ARG A 127 -7.40 -6.63 1.13
N MET A 128 -6.56 -5.77 1.69
CA MET A 128 -5.42 -6.14 2.52
C MET A 128 -5.42 -5.21 3.73
N GLU A 129 -5.95 -5.68 4.87
CA GLU A 129 -6.24 -4.83 6.03
C GLU A 129 -7.07 -3.58 5.66
N ASP A 130 -6.54 -2.38 5.92
CA ASP A 130 -7.09 -1.06 5.56
C ASP A 130 -6.58 -0.55 4.19
N MET A 131 -5.82 -1.38 3.46
CA MET A 131 -5.34 -1.14 2.11
C MET A 131 -6.11 -1.96 1.08
N ALA A 132 -5.91 -1.60 -0.19
CA ALA A 132 -6.38 -2.35 -1.33
C ALA A 132 -5.23 -2.61 -2.32
N VAL A 133 -5.13 -3.84 -2.81
CA VAL A 133 -4.25 -4.20 -3.92
C VAL A 133 -5.00 -3.92 -5.21
N VAL A 134 -4.44 -3.10 -6.09
CA VAL A 134 -4.95 -2.80 -7.43
C VAL A 134 -3.91 -3.18 -8.48
N TYR A 135 -4.33 -3.19 -9.74
CA TYR A 135 -3.50 -3.69 -10.84
C TYR A 135 -3.25 -2.61 -11.89
N ARG A 136 -2.02 -2.57 -12.40
CA ARG A 136 -1.62 -1.65 -13.46
C ARG A 136 -0.89 -2.38 -14.58
N PHE A 137 -1.04 -1.90 -15.80
CA PHE A 137 -0.08 -2.22 -16.87
C PHE A 137 1.06 -1.21 -16.83
N VAL A 138 2.30 -1.70 -16.80
CA VAL A 138 3.50 -0.89 -16.93
C VAL A 138 3.91 -0.90 -18.40
N LEU A 139 3.78 0.26 -19.05
CA LEU A 139 4.17 0.42 -20.43
C LEU A 139 5.69 0.59 -20.53
N ASP A 140 6.23 0.25 -21.70
CA ASP A 140 7.67 0.29 -21.94
C ASP A 140 8.24 1.69 -21.69
N GLN A 141 9.46 1.72 -21.15
CA GLN A 141 10.19 2.95 -20.82
C GLN A 141 10.26 3.89 -22.01
N THR A 142 9.74 5.11 -21.84
CA THR A 142 10.12 6.24 -22.67
C THR A 142 11.16 7.08 -21.94
N ASP A 143 11.83 7.98 -22.67
CA ASP A 143 12.75 8.98 -22.10
C ASP A 143 12.08 9.87 -21.01
N SER A 144 10.75 9.86 -20.92
CA SER A 144 9.92 10.64 -20.00
C SER A 144 9.37 9.83 -18.81
N GLY A 145 9.73 8.55 -18.68
CA GLY A 145 9.35 7.67 -17.58
C GLY A 145 8.40 6.53 -17.97
N ASN A 146 8.05 5.69 -16.98
CA ASN A 146 7.13 4.57 -17.15
C ASN A 146 5.68 5.07 -17.20
N GLY A 147 5.06 5.04 -18.39
CA GLY A 147 3.62 5.19 -18.49
C GLY A 147 2.92 4.01 -17.84
N THR A 148 1.87 4.25 -17.04
CA THR A 148 1.08 3.15 -16.46
C THR A 148 -0.40 3.33 -16.72
N ILE A 149 -1.10 2.22 -16.93
CA ILE A 149 -2.54 2.18 -17.12
C ILE A 149 -3.16 1.44 -15.94
N LEU A 150 -4.03 2.11 -15.17
CA LEU A 150 -4.81 1.46 -14.13
C LEU A 150 -5.82 0.50 -14.78
N VAL A 151 -5.84 -0.76 -14.34
CA VAL A 151 -6.83 -1.73 -14.81
C VAL A 151 -8.17 -1.39 -14.15
N THR A 152 -9.22 -1.23 -14.96
CA THR A 152 -10.58 -0.93 -14.48
C THR A 152 -11.52 -2.10 -14.79
N ASN A 153 -12.70 -2.14 -14.16
CA ASN A 153 -13.72 -3.15 -14.46
C ASN A 153 -14.12 -3.11 -15.95
N GLN A 154 -14.12 -1.91 -16.57
CA GLN A 154 -14.38 -1.76 -18.00
C GLN A 154 -13.30 -2.42 -18.88
N LEU A 155 -12.02 -2.33 -18.48
CA LEU A 155 -10.94 -3.02 -19.20
C LEU A 155 -11.08 -4.54 -19.06
N LEU A 156 -11.51 -5.04 -17.90
CA LEU A 156 -11.80 -6.46 -17.72
C LEU A 156 -12.91 -6.93 -18.66
N ASP A 157 -14.00 -6.18 -18.74
CA ASP A 157 -15.12 -6.47 -19.65
C ASP A 157 -14.67 -6.46 -21.12
N GLN A 158 -13.78 -5.52 -21.49
CA GLN A 158 -13.21 -5.43 -22.83
C GLN A 158 -12.31 -6.63 -23.17
N TYR A 159 -11.47 -7.06 -22.23
CA TYR A 159 -10.60 -8.22 -22.41
C TYR A 159 -11.34 -9.56 -22.27
N GLY A 160 -12.53 -9.57 -21.68
CA GLY A 160 -13.31 -10.77 -21.44
C GLY A 160 -12.73 -11.69 -20.36
N ILE A 161 -12.02 -11.13 -19.37
CA ILE A 161 -11.40 -11.87 -18.27
C ILE A 161 -12.08 -11.56 -16.93
N THR A 162 -11.91 -12.44 -15.95
CA THR A 162 -12.45 -12.22 -14.60
C THR A 162 -11.42 -11.57 -13.66
N LYS A 163 -11.89 -11.08 -12.51
CA LYS A 163 -11.01 -10.53 -11.46
C LYS A 163 -10.05 -11.59 -10.91
N GLU A 164 -10.52 -12.83 -10.78
CA GLU A 164 -9.73 -13.95 -10.29
C GLU A 164 -8.61 -14.33 -11.28
N GLN A 165 -8.90 -14.27 -12.58
CA GLN A 165 -7.89 -14.47 -13.61
C GLN A 165 -6.85 -13.35 -13.57
N LEU A 166 -7.28 -12.08 -13.51
CA LEU A 166 -6.37 -10.94 -13.39
C LEU A 166 -5.45 -11.07 -12.16
N ARG A 167 -6.01 -11.46 -11.00
CA ARG A 167 -5.24 -11.70 -9.77
C ARG A 167 -4.19 -12.78 -9.98
N ALA A 168 -4.58 -13.92 -10.53
CA ALA A 168 -3.66 -15.04 -10.76
C ALA A 168 -2.52 -14.65 -11.71
N ASP A 169 -2.85 -14.00 -12.82
CA ASP A 169 -1.88 -13.52 -13.80
C ASP A 169 -0.95 -12.45 -13.18
N ALA A 170 -1.45 -11.58 -12.31
CA ALA A 170 -0.64 -10.57 -11.62
C ALA A 170 0.33 -11.20 -10.61
N MET A 171 -0.11 -12.21 -9.86
CA MET A 171 0.71 -12.93 -8.90
C MET A 171 1.88 -13.67 -9.57
N GLU A 172 1.70 -14.12 -10.82
CA GLU A 172 2.75 -14.76 -11.61
C GLU A 172 3.68 -13.73 -12.29
N ASN A 173 3.10 -12.73 -12.97
CA ASN A 173 3.87 -11.84 -13.83
C ASN A 173 4.54 -10.69 -13.09
N ALA A 174 3.90 -10.10 -12.07
CA ALA A 174 4.42 -8.90 -11.41
C ALA A 174 5.82 -9.10 -10.79
N PRO A 175 6.10 -10.21 -10.06
CA PRO A 175 7.44 -10.47 -9.52
C PRO A 175 8.51 -10.69 -10.59
N GLU A 176 8.16 -11.24 -11.76
CA GLU A 176 9.11 -11.45 -12.86
C GLU A 176 9.46 -10.13 -13.56
N ILE A 177 8.48 -9.25 -13.76
CA ILE A 177 8.68 -7.97 -14.46
C ILE A 177 9.34 -6.95 -13.53
N ARG A 178 8.92 -6.89 -12.26
CA ARG A 178 9.34 -5.89 -11.28
C ARG A 178 9.64 -6.60 -9.96
N PRO A 179 10.74 -7.36 -9.88
CA PRO A 179 11.06 -8.15 -8.70
C PRO A 179 11.15 -7.28 -7.45
N SER A 180 10.76 -7.83 -6.31
CA SER A 180 10.92 -7.15 -5.03
C SER A 180 12.40 -6.97 -4.70
N GLU A 181 12.78 -5.76 -4.33
CA GLU A 181 14.09 -5.44 -3.78
C GLU A 181 13.96 -5.15 -2.29
N ILE A 182 14.64 -5.91 -1.45
CA ILE A 182 14.77 -5.63 -0.01
C ILE A 182 16.23 -5.25 0.23
N ARG A 183 16.50 -4.03 0.67
CA ARG A 183 17.87 -3.50 0.85
C ARG A 183 18.05 -2.93 2.24
N GLY A 184 19.24 -3.11 2.82
CA GLY A 184 19.54 -2.54 4.14
C GLY A 184 19.51 -1.01 4.09
N MET A 185 18.99 -0.35 5.13
CA MET A 185 18.96 1.11 5.16
C MET A 185 20.38 1.70 5.08
N SER A 186 21.37 1.05 5.70
CA SER A 186 22.77 1.50 5.61
C SER A 186 23.33 1.45 4.19
N GLU A 187 22.93 0.45 3.39
CA GLU A 187 23.29 0.28 1.99
C GLU A 187 22.69 1.41 1.13
N VAL A 188 21.38 1.62 1.26
CA VAL A 188 20.65 2.69 0.54
C VAL A 188 21.25 4.07 0.86
N MET A 189 21.52 4.32 2.14
CA MET A 189 22.06 5.60 2.58
C MET A 189 23.52 5.81 2.13
N SER A 190 24.31 4.73 2.04
CA SER A 190 25.68 4.78 1.52
C SER A 190 25.73 5.11 0.03
N GLU A 191 24.74 4.70 -0.76
CA GLU A 191 24.60 5.11 -2.17
C GLU A 191 24.27 6.58 -2.32
N LEU A 192 23.40 7.11 -1.44
CA LEU A 192 22.99 8.52 -1.47
C LEU A 192 24.09 9.46 -0.97
N ALA A 193 24.88 9.03 0.02
CA ALA A 193 25.95 9.81 0.61
C ALA A 193 27.24 8.99 0.80
N PRO A 194 27.98 8.68 -0.29
CA PRO A 194 29.17 7.84 -0.22
C PRO A 194 30.24 8.39 0.74
N GLY A 195 30.67 7.56 1.69
CA GLY A 195 31.74 7.88 2.65
C GLY A 195 31.33 8.76 3.84
N MET A 196 30.04 9.10 3.99
CA MET A 196 29.53 9.89 5.11
C MET A 196 28.93 9.03 6.24
N ILE A 197 28.62 7.77 5.96
CA ILE A 197 27.88 6.88 6.86
C ILE A 197 28.77 5.68 7.18
N PRO A 198 28.91 5.31 8.47
CA PRO A 198 29.64 4.11 8.84
C PRO A 198 29.01 2.87 8.20
N GLU A 199 29.83 1.98 7.64
CA GLU A 199 29.34 0.67 7.21
C GLU A 199 28.78 -0.09 8.42
N VAL A 200 27.52 -0.50 8.30
CA VAL A 200 26.86 -1.38 9.27
C VAL A 200 27.01 -2.81 8.75
N ALA A 201 27.39 -3.74 9.63
CA ALA A 201 27.46 -5.14 9.25
C ALA A 201 26.04 -5.64 8.93
N PRO A 202 25.84 -6.49 7.90
CA PRO A 202 24.50 -6.96 7.52
C PRO A 202 23.70 -7.58 8.68
N GLU A 203 24.37 -8.25 9.61
CA GLU A 203 23.77 -8.81 10.83
C GLU A 203 23.20 -7.76 11.80
N ASP A 204 23.81 -6.57 11.83
CA ASP A 204 23.45 -5.47 12.73
C ASP A 204 22.38 -4.55 12.12
N GLU A 205 22.05 -4.71 10.84
CA GLU A 205 21.03 -3.93 10.15
C GLU A 205 19.65 -4.15 10.82
N GLN A 206 19.00 -3.05 11.24
CA GLN A 206 17.71 -3.09 11.94
C GLN A 206 16.54 -2.71 11.02
N MET A 207 16.83 -1.98 9.95
CA MET A 207 15.83 -1.40 9.06
C MET A 207 16.19 -1.68 7.61
N PHE A 208 15.19 -2.06 6.84
CA PHE A 208 15.31 -2.34 5.42
C PHE A 208 14.31 -1.51 4.64
N VAL A 209 14.65 -1.20 3.41
CA VAL A 209 13.73 -0.61 2.42
C VAL A 209 13.29 -1.71 1.49
N ALA A 210 11.98 -1.84 1.28
CA ALA A 210 11.41 -2.73 0.30
C ALA A 210 10.68 -1.95 -0.80
N THR A 211 11.06 -2.18 -2.05
CA THR A 211 10.53 -1.50 -3.24
C THR A 211 10.76 -2.37 -4.49
N VAL A 212 10.59 -1.78 -5.68
CA VAL A 212 10.89 -2.36 -6.99
C VAL A 212 12.00 -1.55 -7.68
N PRO A 213 12.69 -2.08 -8.72
CA PRO A 213 13.91 -1.46 -9.26
C PRO A 213 13.77 -0.02 -9.76
N ASP A 214 12.61 0.34 -10.31
CA ASP A 214 12.33 1.70 -10.80
C ASP A 214 11.79 2.65 -9.70
N LYS A 215 11.54 2.13 -8.49
CA LYS A 215 11.04 2.85 -7.30
C LYS A 215 9.68 3.53 -7.50
N ILE A 216 8.85 3.05 -8.42
CA ILE A 216 7.53 3.61 -8.71
C ILE A 216 6.43 2.67 -8.18
N HIS A 217 5.51 3.12 -7.33
CA HIS A 217 4.45 2.23 -6.79
C HIS A 217 4.99 0.93 -6.14
N GLY A 218 6.23 0.95 -5.64
CA GLY A 218 6.95 -0.23 -5.18
C GLY A 218 6.49 -0.77 -3.84
N ALA A 219 5.65 -0.05 -3.08
CA ALA A 219 5.03 -0.61 -1.89
C ALA A 219 4.14 -1.83 -2.21
N GLY A 220 3.74 -1.99 -3.48
CA GLY A 220 3.01 -3.16 -3.97
C GLY A 220 3.69 -4.51 -3.75
N VAL A 221 5.00 -4.54 -3.46
CA VAL A 221 5.74 -5.77 -3.15
C VAL A 221 5.18 -6.52 -1.93
N ILE A 222 4.51 -5.83 -1.00
CA ILE A 222 3.89 -6.49 0.16
C ILE A 222 2.76 -7.45 -0.23
N ALA A 223 2.21 -7.31 -1.44
CA ALA A 223 1.21 -8.20 -2.01
C ALA A 223 1.81 -9.34 -2.85
N TYR A 224 3.14 -9.40 -3.00
CA TYR A 224 3.78 -10.42 -3.82
C TYR A 224 3.75 -11.77 -3.11
N PRO A 225 3.66 -12.88 -3.87
CA PRO A 225 3.80 -14.21 -3.30
C PRO A 225 5.15 -14.35 -2.57
N ASN A 226 5.12 -14.94 -1.38
CA ASN A 226 6.28 -15.22 -0.52
C ASN A 226 7.08 -14.00 -0.05
N PHE A 227 6.67 -12.77 -0.37
CA PHE A 227 7.45 -11.57 0.02
C PHE A 227 7.66 -11.49 1.54
N MET A 228 6.63 -11.80 2.33
CA MET A 228 6.72 -11.73 3.78
C MET A 228 7.65 -12.80 4.35
N GLU A 229 7.62 -14.01 3.79
CA GLU A 229 8.53 -15.09 4.14
C GLU A 229 9.99 -14.76 3.77
N ASP A 230 10.23 -14.25 2.57
CA ASP A 230 11.56 -13.86 2.10
C ASP A 230 12.13 -12.71 2.94
N ALA A 231 11.27 -11.75 3.31
CA ALA A 231 11.61 -10.68 4.24
C ALA A 231 11.95 -11.22 5.63
N ALA A 232 11.14 -12.16 6.17
CA ALA A 232 11.39 -12.77 7.46
C ALA A 232 12.70 -13.56 7.48
N GLU A 233 13.03 -14.31 6.41
CA GLU A 233 14.30 -15.02 6.28
C GLU A 233 15.48 -14.04 6.31
N LYS A 234 15.37 -12.93 5.57
CA LYS A 234 16.40 -11.89 5.52
C LYS A 234 16.57 -11.16 6.86
N MET A 235 15.47 -10.96 7.59
CA MET A 235 15.46 -10.25 8.87
C MET A 235 15.72 -11.17 10.07
N GLY A 236 15.61 -12.49 9.89
CA GLY A 236 15.83 -13.48 10.94
C GLY A 236 14.68 -13.60 11.94
N GLY A 237 13.45 -13.23 11.56
CA GLY A 237 12.28 -13.35 12.43
C GLY A 237 11.14 -12.38 12.08
N ASP A 238 10.35 -12.06 13.10
CA ASP A 238 9.20 -11.16 13.01
C ASP A 238 9.64 -9.71 12.73
N PHE A 239 8.77 -8.94 12.08
CA PHE A 239 9.07 -7.56 11.72
C PHE A 239 7.82 -6.70 11.59
N PHE A 240 8.02 -5.40 11.75
CA PHE A 240 7.03 -4.38 11.42
C PHE A 240 7.19 -3.92 9.98
N VAL A 241 6.06 -3.62 9.33
CA VAL A 241 5.99 -2.97 8.02
C VAL A 241 5.43 -1.57 8.21
N LEU A 242 6.24 -0.57 7.86
CA LEU A 242 5.90 0.83 7.93
C LEU A 242 5.73 1.35 6.50
N PRO A 243 4.52 1.77 6.10
CA PRO A 243 4.32 2.46 4.84
C PRO A 243 5.09 3.78 4.84
N SER A 244 6.13 3.88 4.02
CA SER A 244 6.85 5.14 3.83
C SER A 244 6.16 6.01 2.80
N SER A 245 5.67 5.39 1.73
CA SER A 245 4.84 5.97 0.68
C SER A 245 4.19 4.86 -0.14
N ILE A 246 3.48 5.18 -1.21
CA ILE A 246 3.07 4.21 -2.22
C ILE A 246 4.26 3.61 -2.99
N HIS A 247 5.43 4.25 -2.93
CA HIS A 247 6.62 3.86 -3.68
C HIS A 247 7.49 2.82 -2.96
N GLU A 248 7.40 2.73 -1.64
CA GLU A 248 8.26 1.86 -0.84
C GLU A 248 7.72 1.70 0.60
N VAL A 249 8.07 0.58 1.22
CA VAL A 249 7.82 0.33 2.64
C VAL A 249 9.13 0.13 3.37
N LEU A 250 9.15 0.49 4.66
CA LEU A 250 10.25 0.18 5.56
C LEU A 250 9.91 -1.08 6.35
N LEU A 251 10.87 -1.99 6.46
CA LEU A 251 10.77 -3.18 7.28
C LEU A 251 11.68 -3.00 8.50
N VAL A 252 11.14 -3.15 9.70
CA VAL A 252 11.87 -2.93 10.96
C VAL A 252 11.82 -4.20 11.80
N LYS A 253 12.97 -4.74 12.21
CA LYS A 253 13.05 -5.97 13.00
C LYS A 253 12.25 -5.82 14.30
N ASP A 254 11.42 -6.80 14.63
CA ASP A 254 10.76 -6.86 15.92
C ASP A 254 11.67 -7.55 16.94
N ASN A 255 12.56 -6.75 17.54
CA ASN A 255 13.49 -7.18 18.58
C ASN A 255 13.11 -6.63 19.97
N GLY A 256 11.89 -6.07 20.10
CA GLY A 256 11.39 -5.43 21.32
C GLY A 256 12.00 -4.07 21.66
N GLN A 257 12.81 -3.46 20.78
CA GLN A 257 13.37 -2.12 21.01
C GLN A 257 12.39 -0.98 20.73
N MET A 258 11.43 -1.20 19.83
CA MET A 258 10.41 -0.23 19.44
C MET A 258 9.03 -0.86 19.57
N THR A 259 8.08 -0.10 20.07
CA THR A 259 6.67 -0.51 20.16
C THR A 259 5.91 -0.15 18.88
N ALA A 260 4.81 -0.87 18.60
CA ALA A 260 3.93 -0.57 17.46
C ALA A 260 3.48 0.90 17.48
N LYS A 261 3.14 1.40 18.66
CA LYS A 261 2.69 2.80 18.86
C LYS A 261 3.78 3.83 18.57
N GLU A 262 5.04 3.57 18.93
CA GLU A 262 6.14 4.48 18.60
C GLU A 262 6.35 4.55 17.09
N LEU A 263 6.34 3.40 16.41
CA LEU A 263 6.46 3.31 14.96
C LEU A 263 5.28 4.00 14.26
N GLU A 264 4.05 3.80 14.75
CA GLU A 264 2.86 4.43 14.17
C GLU A 264 2.89 5.96 14.31
N ASN A 265 3.37 6.47 15.45
CA ASN A 265 3.55 7.92 15.61
C ASN A 265 4.61 8.47 14.64
N MET A 266 5.69 7.71 14.36
CA MET A 266 6.69 8.11 13.37
C MET A 266 6.09 8.17 11.96
N VAL A 267 5.31 7.17 11.56
CA VAL A 267 4.64 7.17 10.25
C VAL A 267 3.71 8.37 10.12
N LYS A 268 2.86 8.62 11.12
CA LYS A 268 1.93 9.77 11.14
C LYS A 268 2.67 11.12 11.05
N GLU A 269 3.78 11.28 11.77
CA GLU A 269 4.57 12.51 11.72
C GLU A 269 5.20 12.75 10.35
N VAL A 270 5.79 11.70 9.77
CA VAL A 270 6.42 11.76 8.44
C VAL A 270 5.37 12.03 7.36
N ASN A 271 4.24 11.33 7.37
CA ASN A 271 3.14 11.59 6.44
C ASN A 271 2.62 13.02 6.55
N ALA A 272 2.44 13.54 7.77
CA ALA A 272 1.91 14.89 7.97
C ALA A 272 2.88 16.02 7.55
N THR A 273 4.18 15.74 7.44
CA THR A 273 5.19 16.81 7.29
C THR A 273 6.13 16.67 6.09
N GLN A 274 6.37 15.46 5.59
CA GLN A 274 7.38 15.18 4.56
C GLN A 274 6.84 14.45 3.32
N VAL A 275 5.65 13.84 3.39
CA VAL A 275 5.10 13.04 2.29
C VAL A 275 3.91 13.76 1.66
N GLU A 276 3.95 13.95 0.35
CA GLU A 276 2.85 14.55 -0.39
C GLU A 276 1.57 13.68 -0.24
N PRO A 277 0.38 14.29 -0.09
CA PRO A 277 -0.87 13.55 0.14
C PRO A 277 -1.16 12.44 -0.90
N ALA A 278 -0.74 12.65 -2.15
CA ALA A 278 -0.93 11.70 -3.24
C ALA A 278 -0.01 10.46 -3.14
N ASP A 279 1.12 10.59 -2.44
CA ASP A 279 2.12 9.54 -2.26
C ASP A 279 1.95 8.81 -0.91
N GLN A 280 1.08 9.29 -0.04
CA GLN A 280 0.81 8.67 1.26
C GLN A 280 -0.05 7.42 1.12
N LEU A 281 0.48 6.29 1.59
CA LEU A 281 -0.25 5.02 1.64
C LEU A 281 -1.23 5.00 2.83
N THR A 282 -0.78 4.67 4.04
CA THR A 282 -1.61 4.72 5.27
C THR A 282 -0.80 5.28 6.44
N ASP A 283 -1.49 5.68 7.50
CA ASP A 283 -0.88 6.12 8.77
C ASP A 283 -0.66 4.95 9.75
N HIS A 284 -1.02 3.73 9.33
CA HIS A 284 -0.98 2.54 10.17
C HIS A 284 0.30 1.74 9.96
N VAL A 285 0.69 1.02 11.00
CA VAL A 285 1.82 0.09 10.98
C VAL A 285 1.28 -1.32 11.02
N TYR A 286 1.95 -2.22 10.30
CA TYR A 286 1.61 -3.62 10.24
C TYR A 286 2.70 -4.46 10.90
N HIS A 287 2.37 -5.67 11.26
CA HIS A 287 3.29 -6.66 11.80
C HIS A 287 3.17 -7.96 11.00
N TYR A 288 4.31 -8.60 10.78
CA TYR A 288 4.38 -9.95 10.25
C TYR A 288 4.92 -10.91 11.31
N ASP A 289 4.07 -11.86 11.69
CA ASP A 289 4.39 -12.98 12.57
C ASP A 289 4.89 -14.14 11.70
N SER A 290 6.21 -14.34 11.71
CA SER A 290 6.90 -15.34 10.90
C SER A 290 6.60 -16.77 11.35
N GLN A 291 6.19 -16.98 12.60
CA GLN A 291 5.88 -18.31 13.13
C GLN A 291 4.50 -18.77 12.67
N ASN A 292 3.53 -17.85 12.63
CA ASN A 292 2.15 -18.15 12.26
C ASN A 292 1.81 -17.79 10.80
N HIS A 293 2.73 -17.14 10.08
CA HIS A 293 2.54 -16.62 8.72
C HIS A 293 1.35 -15.63 8.65
N ILE A 294 1.29 -14.69 9.59
CA ILE A 294 0.19 -13.72 9.69
C ILE A 294 0.73 -12.32 9.45
N PHE A 295 0.20 -11.66 8.42
CA PHE A 295 0.34 -10.22 8.20
C PHE A 295 -0.94 -9.52 8.67
N GLU A 296 -0.82 -8.57 9.59
CA GLU A 296 -1.96 -7.85 10.16
C GLU A 296 -1.56 -6.45 10.66
N LEU A 297 -2.53 -5.61 11.00
CA LEU A 297 -2.27 -4.35 11.70
C LEU A 297 -1.54 -4.61 13.02
N ALA A 298 -0.56 -3.77 13.36
CA ALA A 298 0.26 -3.95 14.55
C ALA A 298 -0.57 -3.91 15.85
N ASP A 299 -1.64 -3.11 15.90
CA ASP A 299 -2.57 -3.09 17.03
C ASP A 299 -3.34 -4.42 17.18
N LYS A 300 -3.69 -5.08 16.06
CA LYS A 300 -4.33 -6.41 16.07
C LYS A 300 -3.36 -7.48 16.54
N TYR A 301 -2.10 -7.39 16.12
CA TYR A 301 -1.04 -8.26 16.64
C TYR A 301 -0.90 -8.11 18.16
N GLU A 302 -0.81 -6.88 18.68
CA GLU A 302 -0.73 -6.64 20.14
C GLU A 302 -1.97 -7.15 20.90
N GLU A 303 -3.16 -7.06 20.31
CA GLU A 303 -4.38 -7.66 20.86
C GLU A 303 -4.28 -9.20 20.88
N ARG A 304 -3.89 -9.82 19.76
CA ARG A 304 -3.71 -11.27 19.65
C ARG A 304 -2.68 -11.82 20.64
N GLN A 305 -1.56 -11.13 20.83
CA GLN A 305 -0.55 -11.53 21.82
C GLN A 305 -1.09 -11.46 23.25
N ARG A 306 -1.82 -10.38 23.60
CA ARG A 306 -2.46 -10.26 24.93
C ARG A 306 -3.49 -11.35 25.18
N GLU A 307 -4.30 -11.70 24.18
CA GLU A 307 -5.25 -12.81 24.28
C GLU A 307 -4.55 -14.16 24.47
N ALA A 308 -3.48 -14.41 23.71
CA ALA A 308 -2.68 -15.63 23.83
C ALA A 308 -2.01 -15.77 25.21
N GLU A 309 -1.48 -14.67 25.76
CA GLU A 309 -0.94 -14.64 27.12
C GLU A 309 -2.02 -14.90 28.17
N HIS A 310 -3.20 -14.27 28.04
CA HIS A 310 -4.31 -14.47 28.97
C HIS A 310 -4.79 -15.94 28.96
N GLU A 311 -4.90 -16.55 27.77
CA GLU A 311 -5.23 -17.97 27.65
C GLU A 311 -4.16 -18.89 28.25
N ALA A 312 -2.88 -18.55 28.11
CA ALA A 312 -1.78 -19.32 28.69
C ALA A 312 -1.83 -19.27 30.22
N VAL A 313 -2.05 -18.08 30.80
CA VAL A 313 -2.21 -17.88 32.24
C VAL A 313 -3.43 -18.64 32.79
N ASP A 314 -4.57 -18.59 32.09
CA ASP A 314 -5.77 -19.33 32.49
C ASP A 314 -5.55 -20.85 32.44
N LYS A 315 -4.87 -21.37 31.40
CA LYS A 315 -4.51 -22.79 31.29
C LYS A 315 -3.59 -23.23 32.43
N ASP A 316 -2.58 -22.42 32.78
CA ASP A 316 -1.67 -22.71 33.89
C ASP A 316 -2.37 -22.66 35.26
N SER A 317 -3.29 -21.71 35.45
CA SER A 317 -4.11 -21.62 36.67
C SER A 317 -4.99 -22.87 36.84
N VAL A 318 -5.69 -23.31 35.79
CA VAL A 318 -6.53 -24.52 35.83
C VAL A 318 -5.71 -25.78 36.09
N LEU A 319 -4.50 -25.89 35.49
CA LEU A 319 -3.58 -26.99 35.75
C LEU A 319 -3.06 -26.98 37.20
N GLY A 320 -2.86 -25.81 37.79
CA GLY A 320 -2.56 -25.62 39.21
C GLY A 320 -3.66 -26.18 40.11
N ASP A 321 -4.90 -25.72 39.90
CA ASP A 321 -6.09 -26.15 40.66
C ASP A 321 -6.32 -27.67 40.59
N LEU A 322 -6.09 -28.27 39.41
CA LEU A 322 -6.19 -29.72 39.21
C LEU A 322 -5.12 -30.48 39.99
N LYS A 323 -3.87 -29.97 40.04
CA LYS A 323 -2.78 -30.58 40.84
C LYS A 323 -3.07 -30.47 42.33
N GLU A 324 -3.57 -29.32 42.80
CA GLU A 324 -3.94 -29.12 44.20
C GLU A 324 -5.07 -30.06 44.62
N LYS A 325 -6.15 -30.15 43.84
CA LYS A 325 -7.24 -31.11 44.09
C LYS A 325 -6.76 -32.55 44.10
N LYS A 326 -5.84 -32.93 43.21
CA LYS A 326 -5.27 -34.28 43.18
C LYS A 326 -4.42 -34.56 44.45
N GLN A 327 -3.69 -33.58 44.95
CA GLN A 327 -2.95 -33.71 46.22
C GLN A 327 -3.87 -33.72 47.45
N GLU A 328 -4.95 -32.94 47.47
CA GLU A 328 -5.96 -33.01 48.53
C GLU A 328 -6.65 -34.39 48.57
N ILE A 329 -7.00 -34.94 47.40
CA ILE A 329 -7.59 -36.28 47.30
C ILE A 329 -6.58 -37.35 47.76
N ALA A 330 -5.29 -37.21 47.42
CA ALA A 330 -4.26 -38.13 47.87
C ALA A 330 -3.94 -38.04 49.38
N LYS A 331 -4.14 -36.86 49.99
CA LYS A 331 -3.99 -36.64 51.45
C LYS A 331 -5.23 -37.06 52.25
N LYS A 332 -6.38 -37.25 51.60
CA LYS A 332 -7.57 -37.84 52.22
C LYS A 332 -7.39 -39.36 52.31
N ASP A 333 -7.06 -39.83 53.50
CA ASP A 333 -6.89 -41.23 53.85
C ASP A 333 -8.20 -42.03 53.62
N PRO A 334 -8.25 -43.02 52.69
CA PRO A 334 -9.47 -43.79 52.40
C PRO A 334 -10.01 -44.53 53.63
N ALA A 335 -9.18 -44.73 54.66
CA ALA A 335 -9.52 -45.43 55.87
C ALA A 335 -10.43 -44.63 56.84
N LYS A 336 -10.46 -43.29 56.75
CA LYS A 336 -11.32 -42.47 57.63
C LYS A 336 -12.76 -42.35 57.14
N ASP A 337 -13.01 -42.36 55.83
CA ASP A 337 -14.38 -42.26 55.29
C ASP A 337 -15.18 -43.57 55.39
N ALA A 338 -14.51 -44.72 55.48
CA ALA A 338 -15.16 -46.00 55.74
C ALA A 338 -15.63 -46.13 57.20
N ALA A 339 -14.94 -45.49 58.17
CA ALA A 339 -15.32 -45.51 59.57
C ALA A 339 -16.56 -44.66 59.87
N THR A 340 -16.76 -43.54 59.15
CA THR A 340 -17.93 -42.65 59.34
C THR A 340 -19.22 -43.23 58.76
N LYS A 341 -19.14 -44.02 57.67
CA LYS A 341 -20.30 -44.71 57.08
C LYS A 341 -20.73 -45.98 57.82
N ALA A 342 -19.84 -46.62 58.58
CA ALA A 342 -20.18 -47.77 59.43
C ALA A 342 -20.82 -47.35 60.78
N ALA A 343 -20.49 -46.15 61.28
CA ALA A 343 -21.05 -45.63 62.54
C ALA A 343 -22.52 -45.14 62.40
N THR A 344 -22.92 -44.66 61.22
CA THR A 344 -24.30 -44.20 60.97
C THR A 344 -25.31 -45.34 60.81
N LYS A 345 -24.89 -46.52 60.33
CA LYS A 345 -25.79 -47.68 60.17
C LYS A 345 -26.11 -48.44 61.46
N LYS A 346 -25.38 -48.21 62.57
CA LYS A 346 -25.66 -48.86 63.85
C LYS A 346 -26.62 -48.07 64.77
N HIS A 347 -26.99 -46.85 64.41
CA HIS A 347 -27.85 -46.01 65.26
C HIS A 347 -29.34 -45.98 64.85
N GLU A 348 -29.74 -46.61 63.74
CA GLU A 348 -31.13 -46.63 63.26
C GLU A 348 -31.93 -47.92 63.57
N THR A 349 -31.40 -48.85 64.37
CA THR A 349 -32.16 -50.04 64.81
C THR A 349 -32.10 -50.28 66.31
N SER A 350 -32.37 -49.24 67.10
CA SER A 350 -32.91 -49.42 68.45
C SER A 350 -33.47 -48.10 69.00
N LEU A 351 -34.74 -47.83 68.68
CA LEU A 351 -35.80 -47.36 69.60
C LEU A 351 -37.10 -47.15 68.83
#